data_AF-A0A659UZW8-F1
#
_entry.id   AF-A0A659UZW8-F1
#
_cell.length_a   1.000
_cell.length_b   1.000
_cell.length_c   1.000
_cell.angle_alpha   90.00
_cell.angle_beta   90.00
_cell.angle_gamma   90.00
#
_symmetry.space_group_name_H-M   'P 1'
#
loop_
_entity.id
_entity.type
_entity.pdbx_description
1 polymer ?
#
loop_
_entity_poly.entity_id
_entity_poly.type
_entity_poly.pdbx_seq_one_letter_code
_entity_poly.pdbx_strand_id
1 'polypeptide(L)'
;MLTVDDITPVYQSGTGWEGYSSIQCVTPGAVRGSDADFYFCADGDLVKVTFASQGQLLATSVLASFSDDLRYAIYDDDGDIVVWTDAGTVSRVDGSTGAVEYTKTVPYQIETIALRDLGAPDLQRLTEELYFTTGGTSYFTDLKTGLTRSITGADASVNAFFYDGVTDTGITKTTLSQPRRIRLVTGTGDSRLLSDFLEDLMVHGAGFDASEVATENIDDEIQGAVIDITASARDIARSIIEPYSIAMFERAGAIVFKRALTDASFAVDQSIASAGDLVDE
;
A
#
# COMPACT_ATOMS: atom_id res chain seq x y z
N MET A 1 -26.24 10.19 -32.22
CA MET A 1 -26.14 8.82 -32.76
C MET A 1 -24.95 8.84 -33.71
N LEU A 2 -23.80 8.34 -33.26
CA LEU A 2 -22.59 8.24 -34.09
C LEU A 2 -22.75 6.99 -34.95
N THR A 3 -22.91 7.17 -36.26
CA THR A 3 -22.91 6.10 -37.26
C THR A 3 -21.54 6.12 -37.92
N VAL A 4 -20.61 5.34 -37.37
CA VAL A 4 -19.36 4.99 -38.04
C VAL A 4 -19.48 3.51 -38.38
N ASP A 5 -19.69 3.23 -39.67
CA ASP A 5 -19.94 1.88 -40.20
C ASP A 5 -18.67 1.01 -40.28
N ASP A 6 -17.55 1.42 -39.71
CA ASP A 6 -16.41 0.53 -39.44
C ASP A 6 -15.47 1.19 -38.43
N ILE A 7 -15.67 0.94 -37.14
CA ILE A 7 -14.57 1.04 -36.18
C ILE A 7 -13.74 -0.22 -36.44
N THR A 8 -12.87 -0.20 -37.44
CA THR A 8 -11.82 -1.21 -37.56
C THR A 8 -10.83 -0.89 -36.45
N PRO A 9 -10.69 -1.70 -35.39
CA PRO A 9 -9.62 -1.52 -34.45
C PRO A 9 -8.32 -1.63 -35.24
N VAL A 10 -7.44 -0.63 -35.19
CA VAL A 10 -6.04 -0.79 -35.59
C VAL A 10 -5.36 -1.64 -34.50
N TYR A 11 -5.90 -2.82 -34.25
CA TYR A 11 -5.29 -3.83 -33.41
C TYR A 11 -4.36 -4.60 -34.32
N GLN A 12 -3.07 -4.63 -33.96
CA GLN A 12 -2.02 -5.48 -34.52
C GLN A 12 -2.45 -6.20 -35.80
N SER A 13 -2.29 -5.55 -36.97
CA SER A 13 -1.99 -6.36 -38.14
C SER A 13 -0.78 -7.22 -37.78
N GLY A 14 -0.66 -8.44 -38.31
CA GLY A 14 0.47 -9.34 -38.03
C GLY A 14 1.87 -8.79 -38.36
N THR A 15 1.98 -7.49 -38.64
CA THR A 15 3.17 -6.69 -38.94
C THR A 15 3.55 -5.70 -37.82
N GLY A 16 2.81 -5.62 -36.71
CA GLY A 16 3.12 -4.70 -35.60
C GLY A 16 2.54 -3.28 -35.77
N TRP A 17 2.54 -2.49 -34.69
CA TRP A 17 2.16 -1.06 -34.71
C TRP A 17 3.43 -0.22 -34.89
N GLU A 18 3.49 0.64 -35.91
CA GLU A 18 4.68 1.49 -36.21
C GLU A 18 6.02 0.70 -36.33
N GLY A 19 5.95 -0.60 -36.66
CA GLY A 19 7.12 -1.48 -36.76
C GLY A 19 7.55 -2.15 -35.44
N TYR A 20 6.89 -1.84 -34.32
CA TYR A 20 7.11 -2.51 -33.04
C TYR A 20 6.49 -3.90 -33.03
N SER A 21 7.20 -4.86 -32.43
CA SER A 21 6.76 -6.25 -32.39
C SER A 21 5.56 -6.44 -31.47
N SER A 22 5.51 -5.70 -30.35
CA SER A 22 4.44 -5.81 -29.37
C SER A 22 4.25 -4.54 -28.54
N ILE A 23 3.02 -4.34 -28.07
CA ILE A 23 2.69 -3.34 -27.04
C ILE A 23 2.42 -4.08 -25.73
N GLN A 24 3.25 -3.85 -24.72
CA GLN A 24 3.19 -4.57 -23.43
C GLN A 24 2.39 -3.81 -22.36
N CYS A 25 2.24 -2.50 -22.52
CA CYS A 25 1.51 -1.66 -21.60
C CYS A 25 1.00 -0.41 -22.32
N VAL A 26 -0.08 0.15 -21.81
CA VAL A 26 -0.53 1.51 -22.10
C VAL A 26 -0.81 2.17 -20.76
N THR A 27 -0.22 3.33 -20.50
CA THR A 27 -0.53 4.14 -19.32
C THR A 27 -1.06 5.51 -19.74
N PRO A 28 -2.23 5.94 -19.23
CA PRO A 28 -2.69 7.31 -19.39
C PRO A 28 -1.70 8.29 -18.77
N GLY A 29 -1.54 9.44 -19.40
CA GLY A 29 -0.69 10.53 -18.95
C GLY A 29 -1.47 11.81 -18.63
N ALA A 30 -0.81 12.95 -18.82
CA ALA A 30 -1.40 14.26 -18.62
C ALA A 30 -2.56 14.54 -19.59
N VAL A 31 -3.61 15.20 -19.09
CA VAL A 31 -4.59 15.90 -19.91
C VAL A 31 -4.20 17.38 -19.97
N ARG A 32 -3.99 17.90 -21.17
CA ARG A 32 -3.52 19.26 -21.44
C ARG A 32 -4.56 19.99 -22.29
N GLY A 33 -5.46 20.71 -21.63
CA GLY A 33 -6.56 21.38 -22.31
C GLY A 33 -7.53 20.37 -22.93
N SER A 34 -7.60 20.32 -24.26
CA SER A 34 -8.42 19.35 -24.99
C SER A 34 -7.69 18.06 -25.33
N ASP A 35 -6.39 17.97 -25.07
CA ASP A 35 -5.57 16.87 -25.57
C ASP A 35 -5.15 15.96 -24.42
N ALA A 36 -4.95 14.67 -24.70
CA ALA A 36 -4.57 13.67 -23.73
C ALA A 36 -3.34 12.89 -24.23
N ASP A 37 -2.36 12.74 -23.35
CA ASP A 37 -1.17 11.95 -23.61
C ASP A 37 -1.35 10.52 -23.09
N PHE A 38 -0.82 9.56 -23.83
CA PHE A 38 -0.73 8.15 -23.46
C PHE A 38 0.69 7.67 -23.73
N TYR A 39 1.17 6.76 -22.90
CA TYR A 39 2.50 6.18 -23.03
C TYR A 39 2.40 4.68 -23.27
N PHE A 40 3.12 4.20 -24.27
CA PHE A 40 3.07 2.83 -24.75
C PHE A 40 4.43 2.18 -24.46
N CYS A 41 4.41 1.02 -23.81
CA CYS A 41 5.57 0.14 -23.73
C CYS A 41 5.67 -0.64 -25.06
N ALA A 42 6.50 -0.19 -26.00
CA ALA A 42 6.62 -0.78 -27.33
C ALA A 42 8.03 -1.34 -27.52
N ASP A 43 8.19 -2.66 -27.37
CA ASP A 43 9.50 -3.31 -27.25
C ASP A 43 10.36 -2.56 -26.20
N GLY A 44 11.60 -2.18 -26.52
CA GLY A 44 12.46 -1.37 -25.64
C GLY A 44 12.17 0.14 -25.63
N ASP A 45 11.16 0.62 -26.36
CA ASP A 45 10.86 2.05 -26.51
C ASP A 45 9.62 2.46 -25.70
N LEU A 46 9.75 3.54 -24.95
CA LEU A 46 8.63 4.24 -24.32
C LEU A 46 8.09 5.28 -25.31
N VAL A 47 6.95 5.00 -25.92
CA VAL A 47 6.38 5.85 -26.97
C VAL A 47 5.26 6.72 -26.40
N LYS A 48 5.38 8.03 -26.57
CA LYS A 48 4.34 9.00 -26.26
C LYS A 48 3.40 9.16 -27.45
N VAL A 49 2.10 9.08 -27.18
CA VAL A 49 1.02 9.22 -28.15
C VAL A 49 0.04 10.27 -27.64
N THR A 50 -0.21 11.31 -28.42
CA THR A 50 -1.13 12.40 -28.05
C THR A 50 -2.40 12.32 -28.88
N PHE A 51 -3.55 12.35 -28.21
CA PHE A 51 -4.87 12.38 -28.84
C PHE A 51 -5.59 13.70 -28.55
N ALA A 52 -6.37 14.18 -29.49
CA ALA A 52 -7.35 15.23 -29.25
C ALA A 52 -8.56 14.69 -28.47
N SER A 53 -9.36 15.58 -27.89
CA SER A 53 -10.59 15.24 -27.12
C SER A 53 -11.62 14.41 -27.89
N GLN A 54 -11.57 14.44 -29.22
CA GLN A 54 -12.45 13.66 -30.10
C GLN A 54 -11.87 12.27 -30.44
N GLY A 55 -10.74 11.89 -29.86
CA GLY A 55 -10.06 10.61 -30.09
C GLY A 55 -9.18 10.58 -31.34
N GLN A 56 -8.94 11.74 -31.98
CA GLN A 56 -8.05 11.82 -33.13
C GLN A 56 -6.58 11.77 -32.67
N LEU A 57 -5.79 10.86 -33.26
CA LEU A 57 -4.34 10.82 -33.07
C LEU A 57 -3.70 12.11 -33.63
N LEU A 58 -2.95 12.82 -32.80
CA LEU A 58 -2.25 14.05 -33.17
C LEU A 58 -0.76 13.82 -33.41
N ALA A 59 -0.10 13.06 -32.52
CA ALA A 59 1.32 12.82 -32.58
C ALA A 59 1.71 11.49 -31.94
N THR A 60 2.77 10.89 -32.47
CA THR A 60 3.46 9.73 -31.91
C THR A 60 4.96 10.03 -31.92
N SER A 61 5.64 9.85 -30.79
CA SER A 61 7.08 10.08 -30.65
C SER A 61 7.69 9.18 -29.61
N VAL A 62 8.90 8.66 -29.85
CA VAL A 62 9.69 7.97 -28.82
C VAL A 62 10.10 8.98 -27.77
N LEU A 63 9.73 8.75 -26.51
CA LEU A 63 10.14 9.56 -25.38
C LEU A 63 11.49 9.09 -24.84
N ALA A 64 11.68 7.78 -24.67
CA ALA A 64 12.92 7.18 -24.20
C ALA A 64 13.10 5.76 -24.77
N SER A 65 14.35 5.30 -24.85
CA SER A 65 14.72 3.97 -25.36
C SER A 65 15.59 3.22 -24.34
N PHE A 66 15.36 1.92 -24.22
CA PHE A 66 16.02 1.03 -23.27
C PHE A 66 16.68 -0.15 -23.99
N SER A 67 17.61 -0.83 -23.30
CA SER A 67 18.29 -2.02 -23.83
C SER A 67 17.42 -3.28 -23.85
N ASP A 68 16.39 -3.29 -23.01
CA ASP A 68 15.56 -4.44 -22.68
C ASP A 68 14.09 -4.09 -22.91
N ASP A 69 13.24 -5.09 -23.19
CA ASP A 69 11.85 -4.83 -23.53
C ASP A 69 11.09 -4.28 -22.31
N LEU A 70 10.34 -3.21 -22.53
CA LEU A 70 9.44 -2.64 -21.54
C LEU A 70 8.24 -3.57 -21.29
N ARG A 71 7.88 -3.76 -20.03
CA ARG A 71 6.78 -4.64 -19.59
C ARG A 71 5.66 -3.89 -18.89
N TYR A 72 5.98 -2.78 -18.26
CA TYR A 72 5.02 -1.98 -17.49
C TYR A 72 5.48 -0.53 -17.41
N ALA A 73 4.55 0.41 -17.34
CA ALA A 73 4.83 1.81 -17.14
C ALA A 73 3.72 2.44 -16.31
N ILE A 74 4.08 3.39 -15.45
CA ILE A 74 3.18 4.16 -14.61
C ILE A 74 3.46 5.63 -14.82
N TYR A 75 2.41 6.41 -15.04
CA TYR A 75 2.47 7.86 -14.98
C TYR A 75 2.36 8.31 -13.52
N ASP A 76 3.41 8.95 -13.04
CA ASP A 76 3.57 9.41 -11.67
C ASP A 76 2.97 10.82 -11.49
N ASP A 77 2.71 11.22 -10.24
CA ASP A 77 2.03 12.48 -9.91
C ASP A 77 2.86 13.74 -10.23
N ASP A 78 4.19 13.61 -10.30
CA ASP A 78 5.11 14.65 -10.79
C ASP A 78 5.04 14.84 -12.32
N GLY A 79 4.37 13.93 -13.03
CA GLY A 79 4.24 13.94 -14.47
C GLY A 79 5.30 13.15 -15.24
N ASP A 80 6.09 12.36 -14.52
CA ASP A 80 7.12 11.47 -15.05
C ASP A 80 6.59 10.06 -15.26
N ILE A 81 7.39 9.22 -15.93
CA ILE A 81 7.01 7.86 -16.26
C ILE A 81 8.00 6.89 -15.62
N VAL A 82 7.50 6.04 -14.72
CA VAL A 82 8.28 4.95 -14.15
C VAL A 82 8.02 3.69 -14.96
N VAL A 83 9.07 3.10 -15.52
CA VAL A 83 8.99 1.93 -16.41
C VAL A 83 9.71 0.72 -15.82
N TRP A 84 9.21 -0.48 -16.14
CA TRP A 84 9.82 -1.76 -15.82
C TRP A 84 10.17 -2.52 -17.09
N THR A 85 11.32 -3.19 -17.08
CA THR A 85 11.80 -4.03 -18.18
C THR A 85 11.64 -5.53 -17.88
N ASP A 86 11.90 -6.39 -18.87
CA ASP A 86 12.10 -7.83 -18.66
C ASP A 86 13.47 -8.21 -18.10
N ALA A 87 14.37 -7.26 -17.87
CA ALA A 87 15.62 -7.52 -17.17
C ALA A 87 15.49 -7.34 -15.64
N GLY A 88 14.28 -7.11 -15.12
CA GLY A 88 14.08 -6.83 -13.69
C GLY A 88 14.70 -5.50 -13.29
N THR A 89 14.55 -4.48 -14.14
CA THR A 89 14.95 -3.10 -13.82
C THR A 89 13.75 -2.18 -13.77
N VAL A 90 13.87 -1.13 -12.96
CA VAL A 90 12.94 -0.01 -12.89
C VAL A 90 13.70 1.28 -13.19
N SER A 91 13.11 2.14 -14.02
CA SER A 91 13.68 3.42 -14.40
C SER A 91 12.62 4.51 -14.35
N ARG A 92 12.97 5.72 -13.91
CA ARG A 92 12.11 6.90 -14.03
C ARG A 92 12.58 7.77 -15.18
N VAL A 93 11.64 8.19 -16.02
CA VAL A 93 11.83 8.98 -17.22
C VAL A 93 11.11 10.30 -17.04
N ASP A 94 11.83 11.41 -17.20
CA ASP A 94 11.24 12.75 -17.24
C ASP A 94 10.19 12.82 -18.35
N GLY A 95 8.93 13.10 -17.99
CA GLY A 95 7.79 13.05 -18.92
C GLY A 95 7.77 14.17 -19.95
N SER A 96 8.64 15.16 -19.80
CA SER A 96 8.79 16.30 -20.72
C SER A 96 10.03 16.18 -21.61
N THR A 97 11.15 15.71 -21.07
CA THR A 97 12.44 15.67 -21.77
C THR A 97 12.83 14.28 -22.25
N GLY A 98 12.26 13.23 -21.68
CA GLY A 98 12.64 11.84 -21.95
C GLY A 98 13.96 11.41 -21.30
N ALA A 99 14.55 12.27 -20.45
CA ALA A 99 15.77 11.93 -19.74
C ALA A 99 15.50 10.86 -18.67
N VAL A 100 16.35 9.84 -18.61
CA VAL A 100 16.29 8.84 -17.54
C VAL A 100 16.92 9.43 -16.27
N GLU A 101 16.12 9.59 -15.22
CA GLU A 101 16.56 10.15 -13.94
C GLU A 101 17.28 9.12 -13.07
N TYR A 102 16.75 7.91 -13.02
CA TYR A 102 17.38 6.78 -12.35
C TYR A 102 17.12 5.47 -13.09
N THR A 103 17.96 4.48 -12.80
CA THR A 103 17.71 3.07 -13.12
C THR A 103 18.19 2.22 -11.96
N LYS A 104 17.35 1.28 -11.52
CA LYS A 104 17.60 0.39 -10.39
C LYS A 104 17.24 -1.05 -10.77
N THR A 105 17.97 -2.01 -10.19
CA THR A 105 17.58 -3.42 -10.26
C THR A 105 16.55 -3.71 -9.19
N VAL A 106 15.51 -4.44 -9.56
CA VAL A 106 14.47 -4.93 -8.64
C VAL A 106 14.56 -6.47 -8.52
N PRO A 107 14.17 -7.05 -7.38
CA PRO A 107 14.28 -8.50 -7.13
C PRO A 107 13.20 -9.34 -7.83
N TYR A 108 12.38 -8.73 -8.68
CA TYR A 108 11.28 -9.35 -9.40
C TYR A 108 11.28 -8.87 -10.86
N GLN A 109 10.63 -9.63 -11.73
CA GLN A 109 10.43 -9.25 -13.12
C GLN A 109 8.93 -9.19 -13.38
N ILE A 110 8.47 -8.17 -14.12
CA ILE A 110 7.09 -8.13 -14.59
C ILE A 110 7.02 -8.93 -15.89
N GLU A 111 6.13 -9.92 -15.95
CA GLU A 111 5.95 -10.74 -17.12
C GLU A 111 5.30 -9.97 -18.28
N THR A 112 5.30 -10.58 -19.47
CA THR A 112 4.56 -10.08 -20.62
C THR A 112 3.07 -9.92 -20.30
N ILE A 113 2.38 -9.01 -20.98
CA ILE A 113 0.94 -8.73 -20.74
C ILE A 113 0.05 -9.99 -20.77
N ALA A 114 0.41 -11.01 -21.54
CA ALA A 114 -0.35 -12.25 -21.67
C ALA A 114 -0.23 -13.20 -20.45
N LEU A 115 0.78 -13.01 -19.61
CA LEU A 115 1.13 -13.91 -18.50
C LEU A 115 1.15 -13.23 -17.13
N ARG A 116 1.22 -11.90 -17.08
CA ARG A 116 1.31 -11.19 -15.81
C ARG A 116 0.00 -11.25 -15.03
N ASP A 117 0.11 -11.49 -13.74
CA ASP A 117 -0.99 -11.39 -12.77
C ASP A 117 -1.12 -9.96 -12.19
N LEU A 118 -0.55 -8.96 -12.86
CA LEU A 118 -0.66 -7.54 -12.48
C LEU A 118 -1.71 -6.85 -13.36
N GLY A 119 -2.63 -6.12 -12.72
CA GLY A 119 -3.60 -5.26 -13.41
C GLY A 119 -2.94 -4.28 -14.37
N ALA A 120 -3.69 -3.78 -15.35
CA ALA A 120 -3.16 -2.74 -16.25
C ALA A 120 -2.88 -1.43 -15.48
N PRO A 121 -1.94 -0.59 -15.96
CA PRO A 121 -1.56 0.65 -15.27
C PRO A 121 -2.73 1.58 -14.93
N ASP A 122 -3.68 1.72 -15.86
CA ASP A 122 -4.87 2.55 -15.73
C ASP A 122 -5.90 2.03 -14.72
N LEU A 123 -5.79 0.75 -14.34
CA LEU A 123 -6.65 0.11 -13.35
C LEU A 123 -6.06 0.15 -11.94
N GLN A 124 -4.87 0.71 -11.78
CA GLN A 124 -4.22 0.88 -10.49
C GLN A 124 -4.36 2.33 -10.02
N ARG A 125 -4.53 2.51 -8.71
CA ARG A 125 -4.49 3.83 -8.09
C ARG A 125 -3.23 3.92 -7.26
N LEU A 126 -2.17 4.43 -7.85
CA LEU A 126 -0.85 4.52 -7.22
C LEU A 126 -0.62 5.94 -6.72
N THR A 127 0.10 6.05 -5.61
CA THR A 127 0.53 7.32 -5.01
C THR A 127 2.06 7.38 -5.04
N GLU A 128 2.72 6.55 -4.26
CA GLU A 128 4.17 6.62 -4.04
C GLU A 128 4.91 5.33 -4.41
N GLU A 129 4.23 4.19 -4.47
CA GLU A 129 4.85 2.89 -4.66
C GLU A 129 4.03 1.94 -5.53
N LEU A 130 4.73 1.08 -6.28
CA LEU A 130 4.15 -0.09 -6.93
C LEU A 130 4.24 -1.30 -5.99
N TYR A 131 3.09 -1.90 -5.69
CA TYR A 131 3.00 -3.22 -5.07
C TYR A 131 3.15 -4.33 -6.13
N PHE A 132 4.01 -5.30 -5.86
CA PHE A 132 4.15 -6.52 -6.66
C PHE A 132 4.27 -7.73 -5.75
N THR A 133 3.77 -8.89 -6.14
CA THR A 133 3.90 -10.10 -5.32
C THR A 133 4.13 -11.33 -6.17
N THR A 134 5.09 -12.14 -5.74
CA THR A 134 5.46 -13.40 -6.40
C THR A 134 6.18 -14.30 -5.41
N GLY A 135 6.03 -15.63 -5.57
CA GLY A 135 6.76 -16.61 -4.76
C GLY A 135 6.55 -16.49 -3.25
N GLY A 136 5.39 -15.98 -2.80
CA GLY A 136 5.11 -15.76 -1.38
C GLY A 136 5.85 -14.56 -0.76
N THR A 137 6.36 -13.66 -1.59
CA THR A 137 6.97 -12.39 -1.16
C THR A 137 6.18 -11.23 -1.74
N SER A 138 5.92 -10.22 -0.91
CA SER A 138 5.39 -8.91 -1.32
C SER A 138 6.55 -7.94 -1.49
N TYR A 139 6.57 -7.23 -2.61
CA TYR A 139 7.54 -6.19 -2.94
C TYR A 139 6.83 -4.86 -3.09
N PHE A 140 7.50 -3.81 -2.65
CA PHE A 140 7.02 -2.45 -2.76
C PHE A 140 8.16 -1.60 -3.30
N THR A 141 7.96 -1.05 -4.49
CA THR A 141 8.97 -0.25 -5.18
C THR A 141 8.53 1.19 -5.19
N ASP A 142 9.30 2.04 -4.52
CA ASP A 142 9.10 3.48 -4.46
C ASP A 142 9.30 4.09 -5.87
N LEU A 143 8.30 4.84 -6.34
CA LEU A 143 8.24 5.39 -7.69
C LEU A 143 9.25 6.53 -7.90
N LYS A 144 9.62 7.25 -6.83
CA LYS A 144 10.54 8.40 -6.88
C LYS A 144 12.00 8.01 -6.85
N THR A 145 12.32 6.92 -6.16
CA THR A 145 13.70 6.51 -5.89
C THR A 145 14.09 5.18 -6.54
N GLY A 146 13.10 4.38 -6.94
CA GLY A 146 13.29 3.03 -7.47
C GLY A 146 13.75 2.01 -6.42
N LEU A 147 13.71 2.36 -5.13
CA LEU A 147 14.10 1.46 -4.05
C LEU A 147 12.98 0.46 -3.77
N THR A 148 13.34 -0.82 -3.71
CA THR A 148 12.40 -1.90 -3.41
C THR A 148 12.60 -2.45 -2.01
N ARG A 149 11.54 -2.48 -1.21
CA ARG A 149 11.45 -3.26 0.04
C ARG A 149 10.65 -4.54 -0.17
N SER A 150 10.89 -5.55 0.65
CA SER A 150 10.22 -6.85 0.56
C SER A 150 9.73 -7.38 1.90
N ILE A 151 8.61 -8.08 1.90
CA ILE A 151 8.03 -8.76 3.06
C ILE A 151 7.71 -10.21 2.66
N THR A 152 8.28 -11.17 3.38
CA THR A 152 8.01 -12.60 3.16
C THR A 152 6.73 -13.05 3.87
N GLY A 153 6.11 -14.13 3.40
CA GLY A 153 4.89 -14.69 4.01
C GLY A 153 3.61 -14.19 3.35
N ALA A 154 3.72 -13.57 2.17
CA ALA A 154 2.58 -13.31 1.32
C ALA A 154 1.96 -14.63 0.85
N ASP A 155 0.69 -14.57 0.47
CA ASP A 155 0.02 -15.69 -0.17
C ASP A 155 0.77 -16.05 -1.47
N ALA A 156 1.21 -17.30 -1.63
CA ALA A 156 1.91 -17.74 -2.84
C ALA A 156 0.96 -18.04 -4.01
N SER A 157 -0.36 -18.02 -3.77
CA SER A 157 -1.41 -18.35 -4.75
C SER A 157 -2.07 -17.12 -5.38
N VAL A 158 -1.35 -16.01 -5.45
CA VAL A 158 -1.86 -14.75 -6.01
C VAL A 158 -2.22 -14.97 -7.48
N ASN A 159 -3.43 -14.56 -7.84
CA ASN A 159 -3.86 -14.37 -9.23
C ASN A 159 -3.91 -12.86 -9.51
N ALA A 160 -4.23 -12.47 -10.74
CA ALA A 160 -4.58 -11.10 -11.13
C ALA A 160 -4.95 -10.16 -9.97
N PHE A 161 -4.07 -9.20 -9.65
CA PHE A 161 -4.22 -8.27 -8.54
C PHE A 161 -4.15 -6.81 -8.99
N PHE A 162 -4.85 -5.96 -8.24
CA PHE A 162 -4.93 -4.51 -8.42
C PHE A 162 -4.61 -3.84 -7.09
N TYR A 163 -3.78 -2.81 -7.11
CA TYR A 163 -3.39 -2.09 -5.90
C TYR A 163 -3.97 -0.68 -5.89
N ASP A 164 -4.51 -0.31 -4.74
CA ASP A 164 -4.86 1.07 -4.37
C ASP A 164 -3.92 1.52 -3.26
N GLY A 165 -2.89 2.29 -3.63
CA GLY A 165 -1.91 2.89 -2.74
C GLY A 165 -2.43 4.09 -1.94
N VAL A 166 -3.66 4.56 -2.18
CA VAL A 166 -4.30 5.55 -1.28
C VAL A 166 -4.88 4.88 -0.04
N THR A 167 -5.36 3.64 -0.20
CA THR A 167 -6.01 2.88 0.88
C THR A 167 -5.22 1.66 1.32
N ASP A 168 -4.00 1.50 0.82
CA ASP A 168 -3.12 0.35 1.01
C ASP A 168 -3.87 -0.98 0.84
N THR A 169 -4.72 -1.05 -0.19
CA THR A 169 -5.61 -2.17 -0.40
C THR A 169 -5.33 -2.83 -1.74
N GLY A 170 -5.14 -4.15 -1.70
CA GLY A 170 -5.10 -5.00 -2.89
C GLY A 170 -6.45 -5.67 -3.14
N ILE A 171 -6.88 -5.73 -4.38
CA ILE A 171 -7.99 -6.57 -4.82
C ILE A 171 -7.42 -7.69 -5.68
N THR A 172 -7.76 -8.94 -5.37
CA THR A 172 -7.30 -10.12 -6.10
C THR A 172 -8.40 -11.19 -6.11
N LYS A 173 -8.10 -12.37 -6.63
CA LYS A 173 -8.96 -13.55 -6.57
C LYS A 173 -8.17 -14.79 -6.14
N THR A 174 -8.84 -15.76 -5.55
CA THR A 174 -8.27 -17.10 -5.34
C THR A 174 -8.12 -17.85 -6.65
N THR A 175 -7.40 -18.98 -6.62
CA THR A 175 -7.32 -19.94 -7.73
C THR A 175 -8.69 -20.49 -8.15
N LEU A 176 -9.69 -20.42 -7.27
CA LEU A 176 -11.09 -20.76 -7.54
C LEU A 176 -11.93 -19.55 -7.99
N SER A 177 -11.28 -18.46 -8.39
CA SER A 177 -11.91 -17.20 -8.83
C SER A 177 -12.80 -16.50 -7.79
N GLN A 178 -12.58 -16.76 -6.51
CA GLN A 178 -13.31 -16.06 -5.44
C GLN A 178 -12.64 -14.70 -5.18
N PRO A 179 -13.39 -13.57 -5.22
CA PRO A 179 -12.84 -12.25 -4.94
C PRO A 179 -12.24 -12.18 -3.53
N ARG A 180 -11.09 -11.53 -3.41
CA ARG A 180 -10.41 -11.27 -2.15
C ARG A 180 -9.96 -9.82 -2.08
N ARG A 181 -10.04 -9.26 -0.89
CA ARG A 181 -9.45 -7.99 -0.54
C ARG A 181 -8.28 -8.26 0.39
N ILE A 182 -7.09 -7.85 -0.03
CA ILE A 182 -5.89 -7.81 0.80
C ILE A 182 -5.81 -6.40 1.36
N ARG A 183 -5.62 -6.28 2.67
CA ARG A 183 -5.23 -5.02 3.28
C ARG A 183 -3.76 -5.10 3.62
N LEU A 184 -2.97 -4.20 3.07
CA LEU A 184 -1.57 -4.04 3.39
C LEU A 184 -1.53 -3.03 4.54
N VAL A 185 -1.00 -3.45 5.69
CA VAL A 185 -0.76 -2.53 6.79
C VAL A 185 0.63 -1.97 6.56
N THR A 186 0.68 -0.86 5.83
CA THR A 186 1.92 -0.13 5.58
C THR A 186 2.36 0.51 6.90
N GLY A 187 3.63 0.28 7.21
CA GLY A 187 4.26 0.69 8.45
C GLY A 187 5.68 0.16 8.41
N THR A 188 6.61 0.95 8.90
CA THR A 188 8.04 0.62 8.99
C THR A 188 8.34 -0.56 9.92
N GLY A 189 7.32 -1.06 10.64
CA GLY A 189 7.51 -1.97 11.76
C GLY A 189 8.21 -1.29 12.94
N ASP A 190 8.34 0.04 12.90
CA ASP A 190 8.89 0.82 13.99
C ASP A 190 8.11 0.55 15.27
N SER A 191 8.85 0.59 16.37
CA SER A 191 8.27 0.51 17.69
C SER A 191 7.16 1.56 17.82
N ARG A 192 6.03 1.14 18.39
CA ARG A 192 4.97 2.06 18.81
C ARG A 192 5.01 2.15 20.32
N LEU A 193 4.69 3.32 20.85
CA LEU A 193 4.47 3.45 22.28
C LEU A 193 3.31 2.54 22.68
N LEU A 194 3.53 1.75 23.73
CA LEU A 194 2.53 0.85 24.28
C LEU A 194 1.33 1.65 24.80
N SER A 195 1.54 2.88 25.29
CA SER A 195 0.46 3.81 25.64
C SER A 195 -0.49 4.03 24.47
N ASP A 196 0.06 4.46 23.33
CA ASP A 196 -0.73 4.84 22.16
C ASP A 196 -1.48 3.63 21.62
N PHE A 197 -0.83 2.46 21.63
CA PHE A 197 -1.48 1.21 21.24
C PHE A 197 -2.66 0.85 22.16
N LEU A 198 -2.52 0.97 23.49
CA LEU A 198 -3.59 0.64 24.44
C LEU A 198 -4.76 1.63 24.33
N GLU A 199 -4.48 2.92 24.06
CA GLU A 199 -5.51 3.93 23.79
C GLU A 199 -6.28 3.61 22.52
N ASP A 200 -5.57 3.37 21.40
CA ASP A 200 -6.18 2.98 20.13
C ASP A 200 -7.00 1.70 20.26
N LEU A 201 -6.53 0.71 21.02
CA LEU A 201 -7.25 -0.53 21.24
C LEU A 201 -8.58 -0.29 21.99
N MET A 202 -8.63 0.59 22.98
CA MET A 202 -9.88 0.90 23.68
C MET A 202 -10.80 1.78 22.84
N VAL A 203 -10.27 2.79 22.16
CA VAL A 203 -11.08 3.72 21.35
C VAL A 203 -11.64 3.02 20.11
N HIS A 204 -10.78 2.38 19.32
CA HIS A 204 -11.16 1.78 18.05
C HIS A 204 -11.57 0.31 18.17
N GLY A 205 -11.01 -0.43 19.13
CA GLY A 205 -11.34 -1.83 19.35
C GLY A 205 -12.53 -2.06 20.28
N ALA A 206 -12.70 -1.24 21.32
CA ALA A 206 -13.80 -1.35 22.28
C ALA A 206 -14.88 -0.26 22.15
N GLY A 207 -14.62 0.82 21.40
CA GLY A 207 -15.60 1.88 21.13
C GLY A 207 -15.75 2.91 22.26
N PHE A 208 -14.74 3.06 23.13
CA PHE A 208 -14.73 4.12 24.14
C PHE A 208 -14.46 5.49 23.50
N ASP A 209 -14.97 6.54 24.12
CA ASP A 209 -14.51 7.90 23.79
C ASP A 209 -13.06 8.08 24.26
N ALA A 210 -12.26 8.87 23.53
CA ALA A 210 -10.88 9.12 23.92
C ALA A 210 -10.75 9.73 25.32
N SER A 211 -11.77 10.48 25.80
CA SER A 211 -11.82 11.03 27.15
C SER A 211 -12.10 9.99 28.25
N GLU A 212 -12.53 8.78 27.86
CA GLU A 212 -12.82 7.66 28.77
C GLU A 212 -11.63 6.69 28.87
N VAL A 213 -10.49 7.00 28.25
CA VAL A 213 -9.28 6.17 28.29
C VAL A 213 -8.11 7.02 28.75
N ALA A 214 -7.31 6.49 29.67
CA ALA A 214 -6.10 7.16 30.14
C ALA A 214 -4.94 6.18 30.24
N THR A 215 -3.77 6.58 29.73
CA THR A 215 -2.51 5.90 29.98
C THR A 215 -1.60 6.74 30.87
N GLU A 216 -1.03 6.11 31.90
CA GLU A 216 -0.17 6.79 32.88
C GLU A 216 1.16 6.05 33.03
N ASN A 217 2.26 6.76 32.79
CA ASN A 217 3.64 6.29 33.00
C ASN A 217 4.00 5.03 32.19
N ILE A 218 3.49 4.89 30.96
CA ILE A 218 3.80 3.78 30.06
C ILE A 218 4.66 4.33 28.93
N ASP A 219 5.95 4.04 28.98
CA ASP A 219 6.97 4.49 28.01
C ASP A 219 7.55 3.33 27.20
N ASP A 220 6.98 2.13 27.34
CA ASP A 220 7.44 0.97 26.59
C ASP A 220 7.17 1.11 25.11
N GLU A 221 8.05 0.47 24.36
CA GLU A 221 7.96 0.33 22.93
C GLU A 221 7.58 -1.12 22.60
N ILE A 222 6.50 -1.29 21.84
CA ILE A 222 6.10 -2.58 21.28
C ILE A 222 6.34 -2.62 19.79
N GLN A 223 6.68 -3.79 19.28
CA GLN A 223 6.67 -4.02 17.83
C GLN A 223 5.23 -3.91 17.31
N GLY A 224 5.06 -3.21 16.19
CA GLY A 224 3.75 -3.11 15.55
C GLY A 224 3.20 -4.50 15.24
N ALA A 225 2.02 -4.82 15.79
CA ALA A 225 1.32 -6.07 15.57
C ALA A 225 -0.11 -5.82 15.09
N VAL A 226 -0.61 -6.68 14.18
CA VAL A 226 -2.03 -6.72 13.81
C VAL A 226 -2.72 -7.71 14.74
N ILE A 227 -3.70 -7.23 15.49
CA ILE A 227 -4.41 -8.04 16.47
C ILE A 227 -5.86 -8.24 16.05
N ASP A 228 -6.29 -9.49 16.04
CA ASP A 228 -7.68 -9.86 15.83
C ASP A 228 -8.50 -9.52 17.08
N ILE A 229 -9.48 -8.62 16.94
CA ILE A 229 -10.31 -8.09 18.04
C ILE A 229 -11.53 -8.99 18.33
N THR A 230 -11.71 -10.10 17.60
CA THR A 230 -12.79 -11.07 17.88
C THR A 230 -12.80 -11.59 19.32
N ALA A 231 -11.64 -11.60 19.97
CA ALA A 231 -11.46 -12.00 21.37
C ALA A 231 -11.79 -10.92 22.41
N SER A 232 -12.50 -9.83 22.07
CA SER A 232 -12.76 -8.66 22.92
C SER A 232 -11.52 -7.83 23.26
N ALA A 233 -11.56 -6.53 22.95
CA ALA A 233 -10.47 -5.60 23.17
C ALA A 233 -9.98 -5.54 24.64
N ARG A 234 -10.87 -5.73 25.63
CA ARG A 234 -10.47 -5.78 27.05
C ARG A 234 -9.63 -7.00 27.40
N ASP A 235 -9.92 -8.16 26.81
CA ASP A 235 -9.16 -9.39 27.09
C ASP A 235 -7.80 -9.35 26.39
N ILE A 236 -7.76 -8.79 25.18
CA ILE A 236 -6.52 -8.48 24.48
C ILE A 236 -5.67 -7.52 25.31
N ALA A 237 -6.24 -6.42 25.81
CA ALA A 237 -5.53 -5.46 26.65
C ALA A 237 -4.94 -6.14 27.89
N ARG A 238 -5.70 -7.00 28.58
CA ARG A 238 -5.19 -7.80 29.73
C ARG A 238 -3.99 -8.66 29.37
N SER A 239 -4.04 -9.34 28.22
CA SER A 239 -2.93 -10.19 27.78
C SER A 239 -1.67 -9.39 27.45
N ILE A 240 -1.83 -8.14 27.00
CA ILE A 240 -0.73 -7.26 26.61
C ILE A 240 -0.11 -6.58 27.82
N ILE A 241 -0.90 -6.14 28.80
CA ILE A 241 -0.40 -5.36 29.95
C ILE A 241 0.33 -6.22 31.00
N GLU A 242 0.02 -7.51 31.08
CA GLU A 242 0.56 -8.41 32.11
C GLU A 242 2.10 -8.53 32.04
N PRO A 243 2.74 -8.74 30.87
CA PRO A 243 4.21 -8.75 30.76
C PRO A 243 4.88 -7.44 31.17
N TYR A 244 4.20 -6.30 31.05
CA TYR A 244 4.77 -4.96 31.28
C TYR A 244 4.48 -4.40 32.67
N SER A 245 3.88 -5.22 33.56
CA SER A 245 3.48 -4.81 34.91
C SER A 245 2.57 -3.58 34.94
N ILE A 246 1.65 -3.52 33.97
CA ILE A 246 0.65 -2.46 33.84
C ILE A 246 -0.67 -2.96 34.43
N ALA A 247 -1.27 -2.15 35.30
CA ALA A 247 -2.59 -2.39 35.85
C ALA A 247 -3.65 -1.76 34.95
N MET A 248 -4.77 -2.45 34.76
CA MET A 248 -5.99 -1.92 34.14
C MET A 248 -7.10 -1.87 35.19
N PHE A 249 -7.64 -0.68 35.43
CA PHE A 249 -8.73 -0.46 36.38
C PHE A 249 -9.63 0.69 35.93
N GLU A 250 -10.83 0.77 36.47
CA GLU A 250 -11.77 1.86 36.20
C GLU A 250 -11.69 2.91 37.32
N ARG A 251 -11.55 4.19 36.96
CA ARG A 251 -11.54 5.32 37.90
C ARG A 251 -12.29 6.49 37.28
N ALA A 252 -13.31 6.99 37.98
CA ALA A 252 -14.11 8.15 37.57
C ALA A 252 -14.72 8.04 36.15
N GLY A 253 -15.16 6.83 35.76
CA GLY A 253 -15.78 6.58 34.45
C GLY A 253 -14.79 6.34 33.31
N ALA A 254 -13.48 6.45 33.57
CA ALA A 254 -12.45 6.13 32.59
C ALA A 254 -11.78 4.79 32.89
N ILE A 255 -11.39 4.07 31.84
CA ILE A 255 -10.45 2.95 31.92
C ILE A 255 -9.04 3.53 31.99
N VAL A 256 -8.32 3.20 33.05
CA VAL A 256 -6.96 3.67 33.28
C VAL A 256 -5.99 2.49 33.15
N PHE A 257 -5.00 2.65 32.28
CA PHE A 257 -3.82 1.81 32.21
C PHE A 257 -2.67 2.53 32.92
N LYS A 258 -2.10 1.89 33.93
CA LYS A 258 -1.02 2.49 34.72
C LYS A 258 0.07 1.50 35.02
N ARG A 259 1.30 1.85 34.65
CA ARG A 259 2.50 1.12 35.10
C ARG A 259 2.71 1.33 36.60
N ALA A 260 3.03 0.25 37.30
CA ALA A 260 3.51 0.37 38.68
C ALA A 260 4.83 1.14 38.71
N LEU A 261 4.86 2.26 39.45
CA LEU A 261 6.08 3.00 39.73
C LEU A 261 7.00 2.14 40.59
N THR A 262 8.10 1.64 40.02
CA THR A 262 9.11 0.86 40.75
C THR A 262 10.21 1.74 41.36
N ASP A 263 10.09 3.06 41.30
CA ASP A 263 11.01 3.99 41.94
C ASP A 263 10.71 4.10 43.45
N ALA A 264 11.24 3.12 44.18
CA ALA A 264 11.67 3.21 45.57
C ALA A 264 10.66 3.71 46.64
N SER A 265 9.35 3.68 46.41
CA SER A 265 8.38 3.78 47.51
C SER A 265 7.08 3.02 47.20
N PHE A 266 7.14 1.68 47.28
CA PHE A 266 5.94 0.89 47.50
C PHE A 266 5.45 1.14 48.93
N ALA A 267 4.81 2.29 49.16
CA ALA A 267 4.05 2.57 50.35
C ALA A 267 2.60 2.14 50.10
N VAL A 268 2.22 0.98 50.61
CA VAL A 268 0.81 0.72 50.90
C VAL A 268 0.45 1.58 52.10
N ASP A 269 0.18 2.86 51.85
CA ASP A 269 -0.43 3.75 52.85
C ASP A 269 -1.88 4.03 52.44
N GLN A 270 -2.67 2.96 52.46
CA GLN A 270 -4.05 3.11 52.92
C GLN A 270 -4.16 2.35 54.22
N SER A 271 -4.13 3.11 55.31
CA SER A 271 -4.76 2.73 56.57
C SER A 271 -6.12 2.10 56.27
N ILE A 272 -6.24 0.79 56.44
CA ILE A 272 -7.54 0.17 56.64
C ILE A 272 -8.05 0.75 57.95
N ALA A 273 -8.91 1.76 57.89
CA ALA A 273 -9.61 2.27 59.06
C ALA A 273 -10.57 1.17 59.53
N SER A 274 -10.15 0.37 60.51
CA SER A 274 -10.94 -0.69 61.14
C SER A 274 -11.93 -0.13 62.18
N ALA A 275 -12.54 1.02 61.93
CA ALA A 275 -13.50 1.63 62.85
C ALA A 275 -14.62 2.30 62.04
N GLY A 276 -15.69 1.56 61.78
CA GLY A 276 -16.84 2.11 61.09
C GLY A 276 -18.06 1.22 60.91
N ASP A 277 -18.03 -0.08 61.24
CA ASP A 277 -19.21 -0.93 61.05
C ASP A 277 -19.33 -2.07 62.07
N LEU A 278 -19.40 -1.72 63.37
CA LEU A 278 -20.00 -2.53 64.43
C LEU A 278 -20.40 -1.62 65.60
N VAL A 279 -21.59 -0.99 65.54
CA VAL A 279 -22.41 -0.74 66.74
C VAL A 279 -23.88 -0.83 66.33
N ASP A 280 -24.46 -2.01 66.59
CA ASP A 280 -25.89 -2.20 66.82
C ASP A 280 -26.11 -2.06 68.34
N GLU A 281 -26.69 -0.94 68.78
CA GLU A 281 -27.58 -0.81 69.96
C GLU A 281 -28.57 0.33 69.73
#